data_AF-A0A9C7Z7K9-F1
#
_entry.id   AF-A0A9C7Z7K9-F1
#
_cell.length_a   1.000
_cell.length_b   1.000
_cell.length_c   1.000
_cell.angle_alpha   90.00
_cell.angle_beta   90.00
_cell.angle_gamma   90.00
#
_symmetry.space_group_name_H-M   'P 1'
#
loop_
_entity.id
_entity.type
_entity.pdbx_description
1 polymer ?
#
loop_
_entity_poly.entity_id
_entity_poly.type
_entity_poly.pdbx_seq_one_letter_code
_entity_poly.pdbx_strand_id
1 'polypeptide(L)'
;MLIGVAILGALSAIWVGWNLTLDVLWHPTDRVSVRRILSLAQVKRGETVVDLGCGDGRIVITAARALGAQGIGIEIDPARVLWARTWACLAGVHSRVRILWKDMYKADLHDADVVVLFLSPDANFKLQDKLLRELRPGARIVSYYHPMWGWTPDKVGTAKTGYPIYLYRIPENPEIERFSDLAVGRKT
;
A
#
# COMPACT_ATOMS: atom_id res chain seq x y z
N MET A 1 -41.71 4.88 10.37
CA MET A 1 -41.11 3.88 9.46
C MET A 1 -40.56 4.51 8.18
N LEU A 2 -41.33 5.31 7.44
CA LEU A 2 -40.89 5.95 6.18
C LEU A 2 -39.70 6.91 6.30
N ILE A 3 -39.64 7.74 7.35
CA ILE A 3 -38.52 8.66 7.59
C ILE A 3 -37.20 7.90 7.82
N GLY A 4 -37.24 6.78 8.55
CA GLY A 4 -36.06 5.95 8.79
C GLY A 4 -35.51 5.31 7.52
N VAL A 5 -36.40 4.84 6.63
CA VAL A 5 -36.01 4.28 5.32
C VAL A 5 -35.41 5.35 4.42
N ALA A 6 -35.97 6.57 4.42
CA ALA A 6 -35.42 7.68 3.65
C ALA A 6 -34.02 8.12 4.13
N ILE A 7 -33.80 8.17 5.45
CA ILE A 7 -32.48 8.49 6.03
C ILE A 7 -31.45 7.41 5.67
N LEU A 8 -31.80 6.14 5.82
CA LEU A 8 -30.93 5.02 5.41
C LEU A 8 -30.59 5.08 3.91
N GLY A 9 -31.57 5.36 3.06
CA GLY A 9 -31.36 5.55 1.62
C GLY A 9 -30.40 6.70 1.31
N ALA A 10 -30.58 7.86 1.95
CA ALA A 10 -29.71 9.03 1.78
C ALA A 10 -28.27 8.75 2.26
N LEU A 11 -28.10 8.14 3.43
CA LEU A 11 -26.79 7.74 3.94
C LEU A 11 -26.10 6.73 3.01
N SER A 12 -26.86 5.80 2.44
CA SER A 12 -26.33 4.81 1.49
C SER A 12 -25.88 5.48 0.18
N ALA A 13 -26.68 6.42 -0.35
CA ALA A 13 -26.32 7.18 -1.55
C ALA A 13 -25.09 8.07 -1.34
N ILE A 14 -24.99 8.74 -0.18
CA ILE A 14 -23.82 9.53 0.21
C ILE A 14 -22.58 8.63 0.34
N TRP A 15 -22.71 7.46 0.96
CA TRP A 15 -21.61 6.51 1.10
C TRP A 15 -21.15 5.96 -0.25
N VAL A 16 -22.07 5.60 -1.16
CA VAL A 16 -21.73 5.16 -2.52
C VAL A 16 -21.05 6.28 -3.29
N GLY A 17 -21.62 7.49 -3.27
CA GLY A 17 -21.03 8.67 -3.92
C GLY A 17 -19.62 8.97 -3.41
N TRP A 18 -19.41 8.92 -2.09
CA TRP A 18 -18.09 9.10 -1.47
C TRP A 18 -17.07 8.05 -1.93
N ASN A 19 -17.44 6.76 -1.95
CA ASN A 19 -16.53 5.71 -2.40
C ASN A 19 -16.18 5.83 -3.90
N LEU A 20 -17.08 6.36 -4.74
CA LEU A 20 -16.80 6.64 -6.16
C LEU A 20 -15.84 7.81 -6.38
N THR A 21 -15.62 8.68 -5.38
CA THR A 21 -14.61 9.75 -5.46
C THR A 21 -13.20 9.27 -5.14
N LEU A 22 -13.05 8.05 -4.61
CA LEU A 22 -11.75 7.47 -4.28
C LEU A 22 -11.09 6.89 -5.54
N ASP A 23 -9.78 7.11 -5.68
CA ASP A 23 -8.98 6.59 -6.79
C ASP A 23 -9.01 5.04 -6.87
N VAL A 24 -9.27 4.37 -5.75
CA VAL A 24 -9.31 2.92 -5.64
C VAL A 24 -10.46 2.50 -4.73
N LEU A 25 -11.31 1.60 -5.22
CA LEU A 25 -12.34 0.97 -4.40
C LEU A 25 -11.70 0.07 -3.35
N TRP A 26 -12.20 0.13 -2.12
CA TRP A 26 -11.62 -0.66 -1.05
C TRP A 26 -11.93 -2.16 -1.19
N HIS A 27 -10.87 -2.94 -1.35
CA HIS A 27 -10.90 -4.38 -1.31
C HIS A 27 -9.84 -4.91 -0.34
N PRO A 28 -10.23 -5.47 0.81
CA PRO A 28 -9.27 -5.89 1.82
C PRO A 28 -8.47 -7.14 1.41
N THR A 29 -7.13 -7.08 1.49
CA THR A 29 -6.25 -8.24 1.23
C THR A 29 -6.42 -9.33 2.28
N ASP A 30 -6.66 -10.59 1.90
CA ASP A 30 -6.84 -11.67 2.87
C ASP A 30 -5.59 -11.95 3.73
N ARG A 31 -5.77 -12.49 4.93
CA ARG A 31 -4.68 -12.67 5.91
C ARG A 31 -3.54 -13.57 5.42
N VAL A 32 -3.81 -14.54 4.55
CA VAL A 32 -2.76 -15.42 4.00
C VAL A 32 -1.94 -14.61 3.00
N SER A 33 -2.58 -13.85 2.13
CA SER A 33 -1.91 -12.97 1.18
C SER A 33 -1.11 -11.87 1.87
N VAL A 34 -1.61 -11.27 2.96
CA VAL A 34 -0.84 -10.32 3.79
C VAL A 34 0.47 -10.96 4.29
N ARG A 35 0.42 -12.19 4.82
CA ARG A 35 1.63 -12.89 5.26
C ARG A 35 2.58 -13.20 4.11
N ARG A 36 2.06 -13.56 2.94
CA ARG A 36 2.88 -13.81 1.74
C ARG A 36 3.54 -12.53 1.22
N ILE A 37 2.84 -11.41 1.22
CA ILE A 37 3.39 -10.07 0.89
C ILE A 37 4.58 -9.75 1.81
N LEU A 38 4.38 -9.82 3.13
CA LEU A 38 5.42 -9.48 4.11
C LEU A 38 6.61 -10.47 4.05
N SER A 39 6.34 -11.75 3.80
CA SER A 39 7.36 -12.78 3.62
C SER A 39 8.18 -12.58 2.34
N LEU A 40 7.52 -12.26 1.22
CA LEU A 40 8.19 -12.01 -0.06
C LEU A 40 9.11 -10.78 0.05
N ALA A 41 8.66 -9.72 0.72
CA ALA A 41 9.48 -8.56 1.07
C ALA A 41 10.63 -8.88 2.04
N GLN A 42 10.60 -10.03 2.71
CA GLN A 42 11.56 -10.38 3.77
C GLN A 42 11.62 -9.28 4.83
N VAL A 43 10.46 -8.79 5.27
CA VAL A 43 10.37 -7.74 6.31
C VAL A 43 11.05 -8.23 7.59
N LYS A 44 11.92 -7.39 8.15
CA LYS A 44 12.68 -7.67 9.36
C LYS A 44 12.16 -6.84 10.54
N ARG A 45 12.51 -7.28 11.75
CA ARG A 45 12.26 -6.52 12.97
C ARG A 45 12.93 -5.15 12.89
N GLY A 46 12.22 -4.11 13.29
CA GLY A 46 12.72 -2.73 13.31
C GLY A 46 12.66 -2.00 11.97
N GLU A 47 12.41 -2.70 10.85
CA GLU A 47 12.19 -2.04 9.55
C GLU A 47 10.87 -1.26 9.55
N THR A 48 10.80 -0.20 8.75
CA THR A 48 9.58 0.59 8.55
C THR A 48 8.83 0.10 7.33
N VAL A 49 7.63 -0.45 7.55
CA VAL A 49 6.69 -0.84 6.50
C VAL A 49 5.67 0.27 6.28
N VAL A 50 5.59 0.80 5.06
CA VAL A 50 4.58 1.77 4.63
C VAL A 50 3.55 1.06 3.75
N ASP A 51 2.27 1.29 4.00
CA ASP A 51 1.15 0.76 3.20
C ASP A 51 0.36 1.94 2.62
N LEU A 52 0.39 2.08 1.28
CA LEU A 52 -0.28 3.18 0.57
C LEU A 52 -1.69 2.76 0.20
N GLY A 53 -2.69 3.46 0.75
CA GLY A 53 -4.10 3.03 0.70
C GLY A 53 -4.38 1.92 1.70
N CYS A 54 -3.96 2.11 2.96
CA CYS A 54 -3.88 1.01 3.94
C CYS A 54 -5.23 0.42 4.38
N GLY A 55 -6.35 1.08 4.07
CA GLY A 55 -7.68 0.58 4.41
C GLY A 55 -7.86 0.39 5.92
N ASP A 56 -8.07 -0.85 6.36
CA ASP A 56 -8.20 -1.19 7.78
C ASP A 56 -6.87 -1.39 8.51
N GLY A 57 -5.74 -1.09 7.84
CA GLY A 57 -4.39 -1.15 8.40
C GLY A 57 -3.84 -2.56 8.57
N ARG A 58 -4.50 -3.59 8.03
CA ARG A 58 -4.15 -5.01 8.30
C ARG A 58 -2.71 -5.37 7.95
N ILE A 59 -2.11 -4.76 6.92
CA ILE A 59 -0.73 -5.06 6.49
C ILE A 59 0.24 -4.53 7.53
N VAL A 60 0.18 -3.23 7.86
CA VAL A 60 1.07 -2.60 8.85
C VAL A 60 0.86 -3.13 10.27
N ILE A 61 -0.38 -3.46 10.63
CA ILE A 61 -0.70 -4.11 11.92
C ILE A 61 -0.09 -5.51 11.97
N THR A 62 -0.18 -6.29 10.88
CA THR A 62 0.43 -7.63 10.83
C THR A 62 1.96 -7.54 10.86
N ALA A 63 2.56 -6.59 10.15
CA ALA A 63 4.01 -6.37 10.17
C ALA A 63 4.50 -6.05 11.60
N ALA A 64 3.84 -5.11 12.29
CA ALA A 64 4.19 -4.75 13.65
C ALA A 64 3.99 -5.91 14.64
N ARG A 65 2.85 -6.60 14.56
CA ARG A 65 2.49 -7.66 15.51
C ARG A 65 3.30 -8.94 15.31
N ALA A 66 3.49 -9.38 14.08
CA ALA A 66 4.10 -10.67 13.78
C ALA A 66 5.62 -10.60 13.62
N LEU A 67 6.15 -9.48 13.11
CA LEU A 67 7.57 -9.36 12.74
C LEU A 67 8.30 -8.33 13.61
N GLY A 68 7.57 -7.53 14.38
CA GLY A 68 8.16 -6.46 15.19
C GLY A 68 8.71 -5.30 14.37
N ALA A 69 8.22 -5.11 13.15
CA ALA A 69 8.46 -3.93 12.32
C ALA A 69 7.75 -2.68 12.89
N GLN A 70 8.12 -1.51 12.39
CA GLN A 70 7.31 -0.30 12.49
C GLN A 70 6.33 -0.25 11.30
N GLY A 71 5.16 0.34 11.50
CA GLY A 71 4.11 0.41 10.50
C GLY A 71 3.60 1.84 10.28
N ILE A 72 3.50 2.27 9.03
CA ILE A 72 2.87 3.53 8.64
C ILE A 72 1.79 3.25 7.61
N GLY A 73 0.52 3.40 7.99
CA GLY A 73 -0.60 3.31 7.06
C GLY A 73 -0.99 4.69 6.55
N ILE A 74 -1.04 4.85 5.22
CA ILE A 74 -1.54 6.07 4.57
C ILE A 74 -2.92 5.79 4.00
N GLU A 75 -3.93 6.57 4.41
CA GLU A 75 -5.31 6.40 3.97
C GLU A 75 -5.99 7.75 3.78
N ILE A 76 -6.78 7.88 2.71
CA ILE A 76 -7.47 9.12 2.35
C ILE A 76 -8.89 9.17 2.92
N ASP A 77 -9.51 8.02 3.18
CA ASP A 77 -10.84 7.91 3.78
C ASP A 77 -10.75 8.07 5.32
N PRO A 78 -11.28 9.16 5.90
CA PRO A 78 -11.21 9.39 7.35
C PRO A 78 -11.92 8.33 8.18
N ALA A 79 -12.96 7.67 7.64
CA ALA A 79 -13.65 6.59 8.33
C ALA A 79 -12.74 5.35 8.46
N ARG A 80 -11.99 5.04 7.40
CA ARG A 80 -11.00 3.95 7.40
C ARG A 80 -9.81 4.26 8.28
N VAL A 81 -9.36 5.51 8.31
CA VAL A 81 -8.32 5.96 9.25
C VAL A 81 -8.73 5.68 10.69
N LEU A 82 -9.95 6.06 11.09
CA LEU A 82 -10.46 5.79 12.44
C LEU A 82 -10.54 4.29 12.72
N TRP A 83 -10.99 3.51 11.74
CA TRP A 83 -11.09 2.06 11.85
C TRP A 83 -9.72 1.40 12.04
N ALA A 84 -8.74 1.74 11.21
CA ALA A 84 -7.38 1.22 11.28
C ALA A 84 -6.69 1.59 12.59
N ARG A 85 -6.86 2.82 13.09
CA ARG A 85 -6.36 3.24 14.41
C ARG A 85 -6.95 2.40 15.52
N THR A 86 -8.26 2.16 15.48
CA THR A 86 -8.96 1.32 16.46
C THR A 86 -8.39 -0.10 16.46
N TRP A 87 -8.19 -0.70 15.28
CA TRP A 87 -7.58 -2.03 15.18
C TRP A 87 -6.13 -2.07 15.64
N ALA A 88 -5.33 -1.05 15.37
CA ALA A 88 -3.96 -0.98 15.86
C ALA A 88 -3.91 -0.95 17.40
N CYS A 89 -4.84 -0.22 18.03
CA CYS A 89 -5.02 -0.22 19.49
C CYS A 89 -5.45 -1.59 20.01
N LEU A 90 -6.51 -2.18 19.45
CA LEU A 90 -7.02 -3.50 19.87
C LEU A 90 -6.01 -4.63 19.66
N ALA A 91 -5.16 -4.51 18.63
CA ALA A 91 -4.08 -5.46 18.37
C ALA A 91 -2.85 -5.25 19.27
N GLY A 92 -2.83 -4.21 20.10
CA GLY A 92 -1.74 -3.90 21.03
C GLY A 92 -0.47 -3.33 20.36
N VAL A 93 -0.58 -2.79 19.15
CA VAL A 93 0.57 -2.32 18.34
C VAL A 93 0.56 -0.83 18.05
N HIS A 94 -0.32 -0.05 18.68
CA HIS A 94 -0.45 1.39 18.47
C HIS A 94 0.84 2.18 18.72
N SER A 95 1.77 1.68 19.55
CA SER A 95 3.08 2.31 19.77
C SER A 95 4.06 2.11 18.61
N ARG A 96 3.78 1.16 17.70
CA ARG A 96 4.59 0.87 16.50
C ARG A 96 3.88 1.17 15.18
N VAL A 97 2.57 1.38 15.22
CA VAL A 97 1.75 1.62 14.03
C VAL A 97 1.17 3.03 14.08
N ARG A 98 1.51 3.82 13.07
CA ARG A 98 0.94 5.16 12.84
C ARG A 98 0.03 5.09 11.62
N ILE A 99 -1.22 5.53 11.79
CA ILE A 99 -2.15 5.69 10.65
C ILE A 99 -2.32 7.18 10.39
N LEU A 100 -2.00 7.61 9.18
CA LEU A 100 -2.04 8.99 8.75
C LEU A 100 -3.20 9.19 7.77
N TRP A 101 -4.09 10.14 8.11
CA TRP A 101 -5.07 10.63 7.15
C TRP A 101 -4.36 11.55 6.17
N LYS A 102 -3.97 11.02 5.01
CA LYS A 102 -3.14 11.74 4.05
C LYS A 102 -3.34 11.17 2.64
N ASP A 103 -3.18 12.04 1.67
CA ASP A 103 -3.03 11.66 0.26
C ASP A 103 -1.70 10.91 0.06
N MET A 104 -1.76 9.69 -0.47
CA MET A 104 -0.59 8.84 -0.71
C MET A 104 0.42 9.47 -1.67
N TYR A 105 -0.02 10.27 -2.65
CA TYR A 105 0.88 10.95 -3.58
C TYR A 105 1.69 12.06 -2.89
N LYS A 106 1.24 12.53 -1.73
CA LYS A 106 1.88 13.59 -0.93
C LYS A 106 2.55 13.06 0.35
N ALA A 107 2.43 11.76 0.65
CA ALA A 107 3.06 11.12 1.81
C ALA A 107 4.59 11.20 1.70
N ASP A 108 5.30 11.23 2.82
CA ASP A 108 6.76 11.19 2.82
C ASP A 108 7.21 9.72 2.95
N LEU A 109 8.07 9.26 2.05
CA LEU A 109 8.50 7.86 1.98
C LEU A 109 9.99 7.65 2.31
N HIS A 110 10.76 8.68 2.65
CA HIS A 110 12.22 8.57 2.82
C HIS A 110 12.67 7.58 3.89
N ASP A 111 11.88 7.40 4.94
CA ASP A 111 12.17 6.46 6.03
C ASP A 111 11.69 5.03 5.77
N ALA A 112 11.07 4.74 4.62
CA ALA A 112 10.50 3.44 4.33
C ALA A 112 11.56 2.40 3.92
N ASP A 113 11.53 1.25 4.59
CA ASP A 113 12.29 0.06 4.19
C ASP A 113 11.55 -0.79 3.16
N VAL A 114 10.22 -0.83 3.32
CA VAL A 114 9.30 -1.59 2.50
C VAL A 114 8.06 -0.76 2.25
N VAL A 115 7.68 -0.59 1.00
CA VAL A 115 6.39 -0.03 0.59
C VAL A 115 5.51 -1.14 0.05
N VAL A 116 4.26 -1.20 0.49
CA VAL A 116 3.25 -2.14 -0.01
C VAL A 116 2.17 -1.35 -0.77
N LEU A 117 1.81 -1.87 -1.95
CA LEU A 117 0.79 -1.32 -2.84
C LEU A 117 -0.24 -2.42 -3.15
N PHE A 118 -1.52 -2.13 -2.95
CA PHE A 118 -2.63 -2.87 -3.56
C PHE A 118 -3.62 -1.87 -4.16
N LEU A 119 -3.23 -1.30 -5.29
CA LEU A 119 -3.86 -0.14 -5.92
C LEU A 119 -4.24 -0.45 -7.37
N SER A 120 -4.80 0.53 -8.09
CA SER A 120 -5.07 0.43 -9.53
C SER A 120 -3.79 0.58 -10.39
N PRO A 121 -3.80 0.14 -11.65
CA PRO A 121 -2.69 0.39 -12.59
C PRO A 121 -2.30 1.86 -12.70
N ASP A 122 -3.29 2.77 -12.79
CA ASP A 122 -3.06 4.21 -12.90
C ASP A 122 -2.42 4.80 -11.65
N ALA A 123 -2.83 4.36 -10.47
CA ALA A 123 -2.24 4.80 -9.20
C ALA A 123 -0.79 4.31 -9.08
N ASN A 124 -0.52 3.05 -9.44
CA ASN A 124 0.84 2.51 -9.50
C ASN A 124 1.72 3.33 -10.44
N PHE A 125 1.23 3.65 -11.64
CA PHE A 125 1.97 4.46 -12.62
C PHE A 125 2.32 5.85 -12.08
N LYS A 126 1.35 6.55 -11.49
CA LYS A 126 1.56 7.87 -10.88
C LYS A 126 2.56 7.85 -9.71
N LEU A 127 2.67 6.73 -9.00
CA LEU A 127 3.58 6.60 -7.86
C LEU A 127 5.02 6.23 -8.25
N GLN A 128 5.27 5.68 -9.45
CA GLN A 128 6.59 5.18 -9.84
C GLN A 128 7.73 6.19 -9.66
N ASP A 129 7.52 7.41 -10.16
CA ASP A 129 8.51 8.48 -10.11
C ASP A 129 8.75 8.99 -8.67
N LYS A 130 7.69 9.03 -7.86
CA LYS A 130 7.80 9.32 -6.42
C LYS A 130 8.59 8.25 -5.68
N LEU A 131 8.29 6.98 -5.94
CA LEU A 131 8.95 5.85 -5.30
C LEU A 131 10.45 5.83 -5.62
N LEU A 132 10.84 6.09 -6.88
CA LEU A 132 12.26 6.15 -7.26
C LEU A 132 13.01 7.32 -6.61
N ARG A 133 12.35 8.47 -6.43
CA ARG A 133 12.98 9.65 -5.85
C ARG A 133 13.13 9.57 -4.33
N GLU A 134 12.10 9.08 -3.65
CA GLU A 134 12.01 9.22 -2.20
C GLU A 134 12.52 7.97 -1.47
N LEU A 135 12.44 6.79 -2.07
CA LEU A 135 12.94 5.58 -1.42
C LEU A 135 14.46 5.48 -1.55
N ARG A 136 15.09 5.08 -0.45
CA ARG A 136 16.53 4.82 -0.42
C ARG A 136 16.91 3.60 -1.27
N PRO A 137 18.13 3.57 -1.82
CA PRO A 137 18.73 2.36 -2.36
C PRO A 137 18.51 1.13 -1.49
N GLY A 138 18.12 0.02 -2.11
CA GLY A 138 17.85 -1.25 -1.44
C GLY A 138 16.48 -1.34 -0.74
N ALA A 139 15.70 -0.25 -0.64
CA ALA A 139 14.31 -0.32 -0.22
C ALA A 139 13.50 -1.22 -1.17
N ARG A 140 12.48 -1.88 -0.63
CA ARG A 140 11.67 -2.84 -1.38
C ARG A 140 10.28 -2.29 -1.62
N ILE A 141 9.75 -2.57 -2.80
CA ILE A 141 8.35 -2.29 -3.14
C ILE A 141 7.68 -3.62 -3.41
N VAL A 142 6.55 -3.87 -2.74
CA VAL A 142 5.67 -4.99 -3.04
C VAL A 142 4.39 -4.47 -3.64
N SER A 143 4.11 -4.85 -4.88
CA SER A 143 2.84 -4.53 -5.54
C SER A 143 2.01 -5.80 -5.68
N TYR A 144 0.80 -5.79 -5.13
CA TYR A 144 -0.14 -6.89 -5.22
C TYR A 144 -1.08 -6.70 -6.41
N TYR A 145 -1.30 -7.77 -7.19
CA TYR A 145 -2.21 -7.87 -8.33
C TYR A 145 -1.73 -7.13 -9.59
N HIS A 146 -1.38 -5.85 -9.48
CA HIS A 146 -0.92 -5.02 -10.59
C HIS A 146 0.60 -4.80 -10.53
N PRO A 147 1.35 -4.92 -11.63
CA PRO A 147 2.78 -4.63 -11.66
C PRO A 147 3.07 -3.12 -11.68
N MET A 148 4.35 -2.76 -11.56
CA MET A 148 4.86 -1.42 -11.86
C MET A 148 5.19 -1.33 -13.35
N TRP A 149 4.65 -0.33 -14.05
CA TRP A 149 4.71 -0.28 -15.51
C TRP A 149 6.14 -0.11 -16.02
N GLY A 150 6.59 -1.01 -16.91
CA GLY A 150 7.95 -0.97 -17.46
C GLY A 150 9.06 -1.40 -16.50
N TRP A 151 8.74 -1.79 -15.26
CA TRP A 151 9.73 -2.31 -14.32
C TRP A 151 9.79 -3.83 -14.36
N THR A 152 11.00 -4.39 -14.30
CA THR A 152 11.19 -5.84 -14.15
C THR A 152 11.18 -6.21 -12.67
N PRO A 153 10.32 -7.12 -12.21
CA PRO A 153 10.30 -7.54 -10.80
C PRO A 153 11.49 -8.45 -10.48
N ASP A 154 12.09 -8.26 -9.30
CA ASP A 154 13.14 -9.13 -8.75
C ASP A 154 12.59 -10.53 -8.46
N LYS A 155 11.37 -10.60 -7.93
CA LYS A 155 10.66 -11.83 -7.59
C LYS A 155 9.17 -11.68 -7.84
N VAL A 156 8.54 -12.78 -8.23
CA VAL A 156 7.09 -12.89 -8.32
C VAL A 156 6.63 -14.02 -7.40
N GLY A 157 5.79 -13.66 -6.43
CA GLY A 157 5.07 -14.59 -5.57
C GLY A 157 3.60 -14.70 -5.96
N THR A 158 2.84 -15.47 -5.18
CA THR A 158 1.42 -15.72 -5.47
C THR A 158 0.59 -15.56 -4.21
N ALA A 159 -0.47 -14.75 -4.29
CA ALA A 159 -1.47 -14.59 -3.25
C ALA A 159 -2.32 -15.86 -3.07
N LYS A 160 -3.12 -15.90 -1.99
CA LYS A 160 -4.03 -17.03 -1.74
C LYS A 160 -4.98 -17.28 -2.91
N THR A 161 -5.44 -16.20 -3.56
CA THR A 161 -6.37 -16.22 -4.68
C THR A 161 -5.73 -16.63 -6.02
N GLY A 162 -4.42 -16.85 -6.06
CA GLY A 162 -3.68 -17.12 -7.31
C GLY A 162 -3.15 -15.87 -8.02
N TYR A 163 -3.53 -14.67 -7.56
CA TYR A 163 -3.04 -13.42 -8.15
C TYR A 163 -1.56 -13.16 -7.82
N PRO A 164 -0.80 -12.51 -8.72
CA PRO A 164 0.62 -12.27 -8.55
C PRO A 164 0.90 -11.24 -7.44
N ILE A 165 2.03 -11.42 -6.75
CA ILE A 165 2.64 -10.45 -5.84
C ILE A 165 4.02 -10.14 -6.38
N TYR A 166 4.27 -8.91 -6.81
CA TYR A 166 5.52 -8.47 -7.41
C TYR A 166 6.42 -7.84 -6.36
N LEU A 167 7.69 -8.22 -6.32
CA LEU A 167 8.72 -7.59 -5.50
C LEU A 167 9.69 -6.84 -6.42
N TYR A 168 9.97 -5.59 -6.08
CA TYR A 168 10.99 -4.76 -6.69
C TYR A 168 11.95 -4.23 -5.62
N ARG A 169 13.16 -3.89 -6.02
CA ARG A 169 14.13 -3.21 -5.17
C ARG A 169 14.60 -1.92 -5.83
N ILE A 170 14.72 -0.86 -5.04
CA ILE A 170 15.30 0.39 -5.52
C ILE A 170 16.79 0.16 -5.80
N PRO A 171 17.27 0.48 -7.01
CA PRO A 171 18.68 0.27 -7.38
C PRO A 171 19.61 1.18 -6.58
N GLU A 172 20.91 0.88 -6.60
CA GLU A 172 21.93 1.71 -5.95
C GLU A 172 22.02 3.12 -6.54
N ASN A 173 21.72 3.27 -7.83
CA ASN A 173 21.67 4.56 -8.50
C ASN A 173 20.37 4.73 -9.32
N PRO A 174 19.29 5.22 -8.69
CA PRO A 174 17.98 5.38 -9.33
C PRO A 174 17.98 6.34 -10.53
N GLU A 175 18.86 7.35 -10.52
CA GLU A 175 18.91 8.32 -11.61
C GLU A 175 19.51 7.72 -12.88
N ILE A 176 20.55 6.90 -12.78
CA ILE A 176 21.19 6.27 -13.95
C ILE A 176 20.25 5.27 -14.61
N GLU A 177 19.56 4.43 -13.85
CA GLU A 177 18.64 3.43 -14.42
C GLU A 177 17.40 4.05 -15.07
N ARG A 178 16.90 5.16 -14.52
CA ARG A 178 15.79 5.93 -15.14
C ARG A 178 16.15 6.40 -16.55
N PHE A 179 17.42 6.73 -16.81
CA PHE A 179 17.89 7.15 -18.13
C PHE A 179 18.33 5.99 -19.03
N SER A 180 18.77 4.85 -18.48
CA SER A 180 19.08 3.68 -19.32
C SER A 180 17.82 3.09 -19.96
N ASP A 181 16.69 3.08 -19.25
CA ASP A 181 15.41 2.58 -19.79
C ASP A 181 14.77 3.54 -20.80
N LEU A 182 15.03 4.85 -20.68
CA LEU A 182 14.58 5.86 -21.65
C LEU A 182 15.49 5.96 -22.88
N ALA A 183 16.81 5.76 -22.72
CA ALA A 183 17.78 5.79 -23.81
C ALA A 183 17.73 4.52 -24.67
N VAL A 184 17.45 3.36 -24.04
CA VAL A 184 17.18 2.11 -24.74
C VAL A 184 15.69 2.07 -25.03
N GLY A 185 15.25 2.72 -26.11
CA GLY A 185 13.86 2.65 -26.58
C GLY A 185 13.40 1.21 -26.85
N ARG A 186 13.03 0.47 -25.81
CA ARG A 186 12.39 -0.85 -25.92
C ARG A 186 10.93 -0.62 -26.29
N LYS A 187 10.73 -0.31 -27.57
CA LYS A 187 9.56 -0.73 -28.32
C LYS A 187 9.57 -2.26 -28.35
N THR A 188 8.69 -2.90 -27.60
CA THR A 188 8.04 -4.15 -28.00
C THR A 188 6.61 -4.10 -27.50
#